data_AF-A0A7S0VX31-F1
#
_entry.id   AF-A0A7S0VX31-F1
#
_cell.length_a   1.000
_cell.length_b   1.000
_cell.length_c   1.000
_cell.angle_alpha   90.00
_cell.angle_beta   90.00
_cell.angle_gamma   90.00
#
_symmetry.space_group_name_H-M   'P 1'
#
loop_
_entity.id
_entity.type
_entity.pdbx_description
1 polymer ?
#
loop_
_entity_poly.entity_id
_entity_poly.type
_entity_poly.pdbx_seq_one_letter_code
_entity_poly.pdbx_strand_id
1 'polypeptide(L)'
;HGPRTRCGYIRLRRGNWSVVAKGFQRGGGATMRVTYKGADTANRRRYLQSRHPGRHHRHRYRYRRHRHRRRVRRTWSRTGWRFSIYKGPSGMTKTPSTLGLKRVGSTRIGRISLRNFRAFRRTLRRTPRVNFVWKAAGTVKIHRSGKYTFCTRSDDGSKLKVGSKLVVKNDGLHGPRTRC
;
A
#
# COMPACT_ATOMS: atom_id res chain seq x y z
N HIS A 1 14.22 -8.16 -14.33
CA HIS A 1 13.61 -9.04 -13.29
C HIS A 1 12.22 -8.56 -12.95
N GLY A 2 11.44 -9.42 -12.27
CA GLY A 2 10.03 -9.17 -12.01
C GLY A 2 9.67 -9.20 -10.53
N PRO A 3 8.47 -8.71 -10.17
CA PRO A 3 8.09 -8.46 -8.80
C PRO A 3 7.91 -9.73 -7.96
N ARG A 4 8.52 -9.78 -6.76
CA ARG A 4 8.33 -10.87 -5.79
C ARG A 4 7.25 -10.54 -4.77
N THR A 5 6.52 -11.58 -4.35
CA THR A 5 5.51 -11.48 -3.29
C THR A 5 6.05 -12.13 -2.00
N ARG A 6 5.96 -11.41 -0.89
CA ARG A 6 6.19 -11.95 0.46
C ARG A 6 5.02 -11.62 1.37
N CYS A 7 4.77 -12.50 2.33
CA CYS A 7 3.70 -12.36 3.30
C CYS A 7 4.22 -12.57 4.71
N GLY A 8 3.50 -12.04 5.69
CA GLY A 8 3.68 -12.34 7.10
C GLY A 8 2.39 -12.06 7.84
N TYR A 9 2.31 -12.48 9.10
CA TYR A 9 1.08 -12.38 9.88
C TYR A 9 1.29 -11.71 11.24
N ILE A 10 0.20 -11.18 11.78
CA ILE A 10 0.12 -10.57 13.11
C ILE A 10 -1.29 -10.80 13.67
N ARG A 11 -1.40 -11.01 14.98
CA ARG A 11 -2.70 -10.98 15.67
C ARG A 11 -3.03 -9.52 16.00
N LEU A 12 -4.20 -9.06 15.55
CA LEU A 12 -4.66 -7.69 15.79
C LEU A 12 -5.92 -7.72 16.63
N ARG A 13 -6.03 -6.78 17.58
CA ARG A 13 -7.27 -6.48 18.28
C ARG A 13 -8.13 -5.51 17.45
N ARG A 14 -9.44 -5.51 17.67
CA ARG A 14 -10.35 -4.47 17.14
C ARG A 14 -9.80 -3.09 17.48
N GLY A 15 -9.74 -2.19 16.50
CA GLY A 15 -9.21 -0.85 16.68
C GLY A 15 -8.52 -0.30 15.44
N ASN A 16 -7.86 0.84 15.61
CA ASN A 16 -7.07 1.46 14.55
C ASN A 16 -5.61 1.06 14.69
N TRP A 17 -5.02 0.53 13.63
CA TRP A 17 -3.62 0.15 13.59
C TRP A 17 -2.87 1.03 12.60
N SER A 18 -1.76 1.62 13.05
CA SER A 18 -0.84 2.30 12.15
C SER A 18 -0.18 1.27 11.22
N VAL A 19 0.01 1.67 9.97
CA VAL A 19 0.70 0.84 8.97
C VAL A 19 1.65 1.72 8.19
N VAL A 20 2.87 1.23 8.03
CA VAL A 20 3.89 1.88 7.21
C VAL A 20 4.46 0.86 6.25
N ALA A 21 4.18 1.04 4.97
CA ALA A 21 4.85 0.31 3.91
C ALA A 21 5.93 1.21 3.30
N LYS A 22 7.12 0.66 3.09
CA LYS A 22 8.27 1.36 2.54
C LYS A 22 8.95 0.48 1.51
N GLY A 23 9.51 1.06 0.47
CA GLY A 23 10.32 0.29 -0.47
C GLY A 23 11.18 1.19 -1.33
N PHE A 24 11.98 0.56 -2.17
CA PHE A 24 12.90 1.25 -3.06
C PHE A 24 12.84 0.64 -4.46
N GLN A 25 13.27 1.45 -5.42
CA GLN A 25 13.54 1.05 -6.79
C GLN A 25 14.93 1.55 -7.15
N ARG A 26 15.82 0.62 -7.52
CA ARG A 26 17.15 0.93 -8.05
C ARG A 26 17.07 1.10 -9.57
N GLY A 27 16.46 0.15 -10.28
CA GLY A 27 16.31 0.22 -11.74
C GLY A 27 15.36 -0.83 -12.32
N GLY A 28 15.01 -0.73 -13.60
CA GLY A 28 14.03 -1.62 -14.23
C GLY A 28 12.58 -1.24 -13.95
N GLY A 29 11.71 -2.23 -13.71
CA GLY A 29 10.27 -2.04 -13.53
C GLY A 29 9.86 -1.81 -12.08
N ALA A 30 9.16 -0.70 -11.79
CA ALA A 30 8.67 -0.43 -10.44
C ALA A 30 7.26 -1.02 -10.20
N THR A 31 7.10 -1.85 -9.19
CA THR A 31 5.78 -2.35 -8.74
C THR A 31 5.65 -2.20 -7.23
N MET A 32 4.46 -1.83 -6.75
CA MET A 32 4.11 -1.98 -5.34
C MET A 32 2.63 -2.27 -5.11
N ARG A 33 2.35 -3.41 -4.48
CA ARG A 33 1.01 -3.78 -4.03
C ARG A 33 1.04 -4.23 -2.58
N VAL A 34 0.11 -3.76 -1.78
CA VAL A 34 -0.15 -4.29 -0.43
C VAL A 34 -1.53 -4.92 -0.39
N THR A 35 -1.59 -6.17 0.09
CA THR A 35 -2.84 -6.89 0.32
C THR A 35 -2.89 -7.43 1.74
N TYR A 36 -4.09 -7.71 2.24
CA TYR A 36 -4.30 -8.36 3.53
C TYR A 36 -5.45 -9.37 3.44
N LYS A 37 -5.46 -10.34 4.36
CA LYS A 37 -6.59 -11.24 4.63
C LYS A 37 -6.73 -11.49 6.13
N GLY A 38 -7.95 -11.66 6.59
CA GLY A 38 -8.30 -12.03 7.97
C GLY A 38 -9.80 -12.03 8.18
N ALA A 39 -10.24 -11.97 9.45
CA ALA A 39 -11.65 -12.01 9.81
C ALA A 39 -12.49 -10.90 9.12
N ASP A 40 -11.95 -9.69 9.00
CA ASP A 40 -12.62 -8.56 8.33
C ASP A 40 -12.81 -8.75 6.81
N THR A 41 -12.07 -9.68 6.20
CA THR A 41 -12.16 -9.94 4.76
C THR A 41 -12.77 -11.28 4.43
N ALA A 42 -13.39 -11.95 5.42
CA ALA A 42 -13.81 -13.34 5.32
C ALA A 42 -12.68 -14.23 4.76
N ASN A 43 -11.45 -13.98 5.22
CA ASN A 43 -10.21 -14.62 4.75
C ASN A 43 -9.88 -14.48 3.25
N ARG A 44 -10.63 -13.67 2.50
CA ARG A 44 -10.33 -13.36 1.10
C ARG A 44 -9.23 -12.31 1.03
N ARG A 45 -8.27 -12.49 0.10
CA ARG A 45 -7.20 -11.51 -0.11
C ARG A 45 -7.75 -10.24 -0.75
N ARG A 46 -7.60 -9.10 -0.07
CA ARG A 46 -8.05 -7.78 -0.55
C ARG A 46 -6.89 -6.79 -0.56
N TYR A 47 -6.95 -5.78 -1.43
CA TYR A 47 -6.01 -4.66 -1.35
C TYR A 47 -6.18 -3.94 -0.02
N LEU A 48 -5.06 -3.56 0.59
CA LEU A 48 -5.09 -2.87 1.86
C LEU A 48 -5.63 -1.45 1.65
N GLN A 49 -6.86 -1.24 2.14
CA GLN A 49 -7.53 0.05 2.09
C GLN A 49 -7.14 0.86 3.33
N SER A 50 -6.90 2.16 3.14
CA SER A 50 -6.79 3.06 4.29
C SER A 50 -8.18 3.21 4.93
N ARG A 51 -8.23 3.42 6.26
CA ARG A 51 -9.47 3.72 6.97
C ARG A 51 -10.29 4.71 6.16
N HIS A 52 -11.50 4.36 5.75
CA HIS A 52 -12.53 5.31 5.31
C HIS A 52 -13.49 5.50 6.50
N PRO A 53 -13.98 6.72 6.79
CA PRO A 53 -15.22 6.91 7.51
C PRO A 53 -16.32 6.21 6.71
N GLY A 54 -16.97 5.25 7.37
CA GLY A 54 -18.19 4.56 6.98
C GLY A 54 -18.53 4.45 5.50
N ARG A 55 -18.35 3.27 4.92
CA ARG A 55 -19.47 2.71 4.14
C ARG A 55 -20.47 2.15 5.16
N HIS A 56 -21.43 2.95 5.59
CA HIS A 56 -22.71 2.36 5.99
C HIS A 56 -23.30 1.76 4.72
N HIS A 57 -23.21 0.45 4.58
CA HIS A 57 -24.20 -0.27 3.81
C HIS A 57 -25.52 -0.06 4.55
N ARG A 58 -26.28 0.98 4.19
CA ARG A 58 -27.69 1.04 4.54
C ARG A 58 -28.32 -0.15 3.82
N HIS A 59 -28.83 -1.11 4.58
CA HIS A 59 -29.83 -2.07 4.09
C HIS A 59 -30.92 -1.25 3.40
N ARG A 60 -31.10 -1.46 2.10
CA ARG A 60 -32.16 -0.84 1.32
C ARG A 60 -33.44 -1.62 1.62
N TYR A 61 -34.32 -1.06 2.44
CA TYR A 61 -35.74 -1.26 2.21
C TYR A 61 -36.08 -0.67 0.83
N ARG A 62 -36.72 -1.49 0.00
CA ARG A 62 -37.25 -1.12 -1.31
C ARG A 62 -38.26 0.00 -1.12
N TYR A 63 -38.03 1.14 -1.75
CA TYR A 63 -39.12 1.93 -2.32
C TYR A 63 -38.73 2.43 -3.70
N ARG A 64 -39.70 2.37 -4.59
CA ARG A 64 -39.60 2.49 -6.04
C ARG A 64 -39.86 3.95 -6.42
N ARG A 65 -39.11 4.39 -7.44
CA ARG A 65 -39.45 5.42 -8.45
C ARG A 65 -38.78 6.81 -8.39
N HIS A 66 -38.68 7.29 -9.63
CA HIS A 66 -38.35 8.56 -10.24
C HIS A 66 -36.88 9.00 -10.41
N ARG A 67 -36.60 9.25 -11.69
CA ARG A 67 -35.34 9.57 -12.34
C ARG A 67 -35.04 11.05 -12.12
N HIS A 68 -33.97 11.33 -11.38
CA HIS A 68 -32.99 12.36 -11.74
C HIS A 68 -31.65 11.86 -11.21
N ARG A 69 -30.81 11.32 -12.10
CA ARG A 69 -29.45 10.90 -11.76
C ARG A 69 -28.58 12.14 -11.56
N ARG A 70 -28.80 12.87 -10.47
CA ARG A 70 -27.77 13.78 -9.94
C ARG A 70 -26.55 12.90 -9.67
N ARG A 71 -25.51 13.06 -10.49
CA ARG A 71 -24.20 12.44 -10.26
C ARG A 71 -23.69 13.02 -8.95
N VAL A 72 -24.04 12.39 -7.82
CA VAL A 72 -23.43 12.68 -6.53
C VAL A 72 -21.94 12.48 -6.75
N ARG A 73 -21.19 13.59 -6.82
CA ARG A 73 -19.74 13.56 -6.90
C ARG A 73 -19.31 12.83 -5.64
N ARG A 74 -18.87 11.58 -5.79
CA ARG A 74 -18.38 10.75 -4.69
C ARG A 74 -17.21 11.51 -4.07
N THR A 75 -17.48 12.21 -2.97
CA THR A 75 -16.45 12.82 -2.14
C THR A 75 -15.72 11.66 -1.46
N TRP A 76 -14.66 11.19 -2.11
CA TRP A 76 -13.75 10.22 -1.52
C TRP A 76 -13.24 10.82 -0.21
N SER A 77 -13.41 10.08 0.88
CA SER A 77 -13.00 10.47 2.23
C SER A 77 -11.59 11.10 2.27
N ARG A 78 -11.42 12.10 3.14
CA ARG A 78 -10.15 12.76 3.53
C ARG A 78 -9.09 11.82 4.14
N THR A 79 -9.37 10.53 4.29
CA THR A 79 -8.46 9.53 4.87
C THR A 79 -7.91 8.59 3.80
N GLY A 80 -6.62 8.76 3.48
CA GLY A 80 -5.90 7.94 2.52
C GLY A 80 -4.47 7.69 3.00
N TRP A 81 -3.80 6.73 2.38
CA TRP A 81 -2.37 6.50 2.57
C TRP A 81 -1.62 7.75 2.13
N ARG A 82 -0.85 8.38 3.03
CA ARG A 82 0.13 9.38 2.66
C ARG A 82 1.26 8.67 1.94
N PHE A 83 1.28 8.81 0.61
CA PHE A 83 2.24 8.22 -0.28
C PHE A 83 3.27 9.27 -0.67
N SER A 84 4.51 9.07 -0.27
CA SER A 84 5.63 9.97 -0.53
C SER A 84 6.71 9.26 -1.34
N ILE A 85 7.38 10.02 -2.21
CA ILE A 85 8.56 9.57 -2.95
C ILE A 85 9.74 10.47 -2.61
N TYR A 86 10.92 9.86 -2.52
CA TYR A 86 12.19 10.48 -2.21
C TYR A 86 13.23 10.07 -3.24
N LYS A 87 14.20 10.95 -3.51
CA LYS A 87 15.42 10.55 -4.22
C LYS A 87 16.17 9.54 -3.34
N GLY A 88 16.52 8.40 -3.91
CA GLY A 88 17.31 7.37 -3.24
C GLY A 88 18.79 7.52 -3.59
N PRO A 89 19.69 7.06 -2.70
CA PRO A 89 21.12 6.99 -3.01
C PRO A 89 21.38 6.00 -4.17
N SER A 90 22.54 6.14 -4.82
CA SER A 90 23.04 5.12 -5.74
C SER A 90 23.32 3.80 -5.00
N GLY A 91 23.32 2.68 -5.72
CA GLY A 91 23.73 1.39 -5.15
C GLY A 91 22.79 0.75 -4.11
N MET A 92 21.56 1.25 -3.92
CA MET A 92 20.61 0.66 -2.95
C MET A 92 20.38 -0.84 -3.20
N THR A 93 20.65 -1.67 -2.18
CA THR A 93 20.33 -3.11 -2.18
C THR A 93 19.22 -3.49 -1.19
N LYS A 94 18.88 -2.59 -0.27
CA LYS A 94 17.86 -2.73 0.76
C LYS A 94 17.11 -1.41 0.92
N THR A 95 15.92 -1.45 1.52
CA THR A 95 15.15 -0.23 1.78
C THR A 95 15.89 0.69 2.77
N PRO A 96 16.36 1.88 2.36
CA PRO A 96 17.13 2.78 3.23
C PRO A 96 16.23 3.53 4.22
N SER A 97 16.81 4.25 5.18
CA SER A 97 16.08 5.27 5.93
C SER A 97 15.60 6.38 4.99
N THR A 98 14.52 7.08 5.38
CA THR A 98 14.01 8.26 4.65
C THR A 98 14.44 9.55 5.32
N LEU A 99 15.05 9.45 6.50
CA LEU A 99 15.68 10.58 7.15
C LEU A 99 16.83 11.06 6.26
N GLY A 100 16.94 12.37 6.06
CA GLY A 100 17.95 12.97 5.17
C GLY A 100 17.69 12.84 3.67
N LEU A 101 16.71 12.05 3.21
CA LEU A 101 16.44 11.93 1.77
C LEU A 101 15.60 13.10 1.24
N LYS A 102 16.00 13.64 0.08
CA LYS A 102 15.25 14.70 -0.62
C LYS A 102 13.88 14.18 -1.09
N ARG A 103 12.80 14.73 -0.54
CA ARG A 103 11.43 14.39 -0.94
C ARG A 103 11.13 14.95 -2.34
N VAL A 104 10.72 14.07 -3.25
CA VAL A 104 10.25 14.43 -4.61
C VAL A 104 8.82 14.95 -4.57
N GLY A 105 7.96 14.33 -3.75
CA GLY A 105 6.56 14.71 -3.63
C GLY A 105 5.80 13.81 -2.66
N SER A 106 4.56 14.21 -2.35
CA SER A 106 3.64 13.45 -1.51
C SER A 106 2.20 13.64 -1.96
N THR A 107 1.38 12.60 -1.84
CA THR A 107 -0.05 12.63 -2.17
C THR A 107 -0.83 11.64 -1.30
N ARG A 108 -2.16 11.63 -1.39
CA ARG A 108 -3.04 10.65 -0.73
C ARG A 108 -3.57 9.64 -1.75
N ILE A 109 -3.44 8.35 -1.44
CA ILE A 109 -4.03 7.25 -2.24
C ILE A 109 -4.97 6.40 -1.39
N GLY A 110 -6.08 5.93 -1.96
CA GLY A 110 -7.03 5.09 -1.22
C GLY A 110 -6.51 3.67 -0.93
N ARG A 111 -5.62 3.16 -1.78
CA ARG A 111 -5.01 1.82 -1.70
C ARG A 111 -3.60 1.82 -2.28
N ILE A 112 -2.74 0.95 -1.75
CA ILE A 112 -1.38 0.76 -2.27
C ILE A 112 -1.42 -0.32 -3.36
N SER A 113 -1.72 0.07 -4.61
CA SER A 113 -1.93 -0.86 -5.73
C SER A 113 -1.27 -0.37 -7.04
N LEU A 114 0.00 -0.01 -6.99
CA LEU A 114 0.78 0.48 -8.12
C LEU A 114 1.33 -0.72 -8.92
N ARG A 115 0.78 -0.95 -10.12
CA ARG A 115 1.04 -2.17 -10.90
C ARG A 115 2.32 -2.13 -11.74
N ASN A 116 2.81 -0.94 -12.06
CA ASN A 116 3.97 -0.68 -12.90
C ASN A 116 4.44 0.77 -12.72
N PHE A 117 5.56 1.14 -13.33
CA PHE A 117 6.11 2.50 -13.26
C PHE A 117 5.13 3.59 -13.73
N ARG A 118 4.32 3.32 -14.76
CA ARG A 118 3.29 4.26 -15.23
C ARG A 118 2.29 4.60 -14.12
N ALA A 119 1.93 3.64 -13.27
CA ALA A 119 1.07 3.88 -12.11
C ALA A 119 1.74 4.79 -11.06
N PHE A 120 3.06 4.67 -10.87
CA PHE A 120 3.81 5.60 -10.01
C PHE A 120 3.74 7.03 -10.57
N ARG A 121 4.01 7.22 -11.87
CA ARG A 121 3.93 8.55 -12.50
C ARG A 121 2.51 9.14 -12.54
N ARG A 122 1.47 8.31 -12.68
CA ARG A 122 0.07 8.77 -12.52
C ARG A 122 -0.24 9.23 -11.10
N THR A 123 0.42 8.65 -10.09
CA THR A 123 0.24 9.02 -8.69
C THR A 123 1.07 10.26 -8.32
N LEU A 124 2.32 10.30 -8.76
CA LEU A 124 3.26 11.41 -8.56
C LEU A 124 4.08 11.62 -9.85
N ARG A 125 3.73 12.65 -10.62
CA ARG A 125 4.30 12.93 -11.97
C ARG A 125 5.83 12.98 -11.98
N ARG A 126 6.44 13.58 -10.95
CA ARG A 126 7.89 13.77 -10.82
C ARG A 126 8.65 12.53 -10.34
N THR A 127 8.03 11.34 -10.30
CA THR A 127 8.71 10.10 -9.88
C THR A 127 9.93 9.80 -10.78
N PRO A 128 11.14 9.69 -10.20
CA PRO A 128 12.34 9.26 -10.94
C PRO A 128 12.18 7.85 -11.49
N ARG A 129 12.82 7.52 -12.62
CA ARG A 129 12.76 6.15 -13.19
C ARG A 129 13.60 5.15 -12.40
N VAL A 130 14.66 5.63 -11.78
CA VAL A 130 15.70 4.86 -11.07
C VAL A 130 15.99 5.50 -9.73
N ASN A 131 16.60 4.74 -8.82
CA ASN A 131 17.09 5.19 -7.52
C ASN A 131 16.09 6.09 -6.77
N PHE A 132 14.91 5.56 -6.46
CA PHE A 132 13.93 6.26 -5.63
C PHE A 132 13.40 5.38 -4.51
N VAL A 133 12.96 6.04 -3.44
CA VAL A 133 12.36 5.40 -2.26
C VAL A 133 10.93 5.88 -2.16
N TRP A 134 10.00 4.97 -1.87
CA TRP A 134 8.61 5.32 -1.60
C TRP A 134 8.22 4.92 -0.18
N LYS A 135 7.30 5.69 0.41
CA LYS A 135 6.74 5.45 1.74
C LYS A 135 5.23 5.69 1.70
N ALA A 136 4.46 4.68 2.06
CA ALA A 136 3.02 4.77 2.28
C ALA A 136 2.75 4.65 3.78
N ALA A 137 2.21 5.70 4.40
CA ALA A 137 1.86 5.71 5.82
C ALA A 137 0.37 6.02 6.00
N GLY A 138 -0.28 5.27 6.87
CA GLY A 138 -1.71 5.44 7.14
C GLY A 138 -2.19 4.53 8.27
N THR A 139 -3.50 4.45 8.42
CA THR A 139 -4.15 3.58 9.40
C THR A 139 -5.11 2.62 8.72
N VAL A 140 -5.22 1.41 9.28
CA VAL A 140 -6.24 0.42 8.95
C VAL A 140 -7.16 0.25 10.16
N LYS A 141 -8.48 0.18 9.93
CA LYS A 141 -9.45 -0.13 10.98
C LYS A 141 -9.70 -1.64 10.96
N ILE A 142 -9.45 -2.29 12.09
CA ILE A 142 -9.75 -3.71 12.32
C ILE A 142 -11.07 -3.79 13.09
N HIS A 143 -12.06 -4.47 12.52
CA HIS A 143 -13.40 -4.60 13.11
C HIS A 143 -13.53 -5.84 13.98
N ARG A 144 -12.88 -6.94 13.59
CA ARG A 144 -12.86 -8.22 14.29
C ARG A 144 -11.43 -8.59 14.67
N SER A 145 -11.21 -8.82 15.96
CA SER A 145 -9.92 -9.32 16.46
C SER A 145 -9.58 -10.66 15.81
N GLY A 146 -8.30 -10.93 15.56
CA GLY A 146 -7.86 -12.21 15.00
C GLY A 146 -6.51 -12.17 14.30
N LYS A 147 -6.15 -13.27 13.64
CA LYS A 147 -4.93 -13.39 12.82
C LYS A 147 -5.14 -12.71 11.47
N TYR A 148 -4.28 -11.76 11.15
CA TYR A 148 -4.24 -11.07 9.86
C TYR A 148 -2.95 -11.39 9.13
N THR A 149 -3.06 -11.77 7.86
CA THR A 149 -1.91 -11.95 6.97
C THR A 149 -1.81 -10.75 6.04
N PHE A 150 -0.65 -10.11 6.01
CA PHE A 150 -0.31 -9.04 5.08
C PHE A 150 0.67 -9.56 4.03
N CYS A 151 0.55 -9.08 2.80
CA CYS A 151 1.49 -9.39 1.72
C CYS A 151 1.89 -8.14 0.97
N THR A 152 3.16 -8.07 0.59
CA THR A 152 3.72 -7.06 -0.32
C THR A 152 4.15 -7.74 -1.61
N ARG A 153 3.83 -7.14 -2.76
CA ARG A 153 4.44 -7.48 -4.05
C ARG A 153 5.20 -6.27 -4.58
N SER A 154 6.51 -6.38 -4.71
CA SER A 154 7.40 -5.28 -5.05
C SER A 154 8.54 -5.69 -5.97
N ASP A 155 9.09 -4.70 -6.66
CA ASP A 155 10.26 -4.73 -7.55
C ASP A 155 10.84 -3.30 -7.46
N ASP A 156 12.00 -3.05 -6.84
CA ASP A 156 12.99 -3.99 -6.29
C ASP A 156 12.69 -4.53 -4.89
N GLY A 157 12.30 -3.73 -3.89
CA GLY A 157 12.17 -4.25 -2.52
C GLY A 157 11.26 -3.44 -1.60
N SER A 158 10.73 -4.09 -0.55
CA SER A 158 9.85 -3.42 0.42
C SER A 158 9.82 -4.02 1.82
N LYS A 159 9.44 -3.20 2.80
CA LYS A 159 9.07 -3.58 4.17
C LYS A 159 7.64 -3.11 4.49
N LEU A 160 6.96 -3.84 5.36
CA LEU A 160 5.67 -3.43 5.92
C LEU A 160 5.67 -3.60 7.43
N LYS A 161 5.41 -2.51 8.14
CA LYS A 161 5.17 -2.48 9.59
C LYS A 161 3.68 -2.29 9.89
N VAL A 162 3.17 -2.99 10.89
CA VAL A 162 1.83 -2.78 11.49
C VAL A 162 2.04 -2.51 12.97
N GLY A 163 1.61 -1.34 13.46
CA GLY A 163 2.07 -0.82 14.74
C GLY A 163 3.59 -0.66 14.75
N SER A 164 4.24 -1.15 15.80
CA SER A 164 5.70 -1.21 15.92
C SER A 164 6.31 -2.43 15.22
N LYS A 165 5.53 -3.48 14.92
CA LYS A 165 6.04 -4.76 14.43
C LYS A 165 6.31 -4.75 12.93
N LEU A 166 7.49 -5.22 12.53
CA LEU A 166 7.79 -5.56 11.13
C LEU A 166 7.06 -6.86 10.77
N VAL A 167 6.04 -6.78 9.91
CA VAL A 167 5.20 -7.92 9.54
C VAL A 167 5.64 -8.54 8.22
N VAL A 168 6.10 -7.73 7.27
CA VAL A 168 6.63 -8.23 5.98
C VAL A 168 8.00 -7.65 5.72
N LYS A 169 8.98 -8.52 5.48
CA LYS A 169 10.33 -8.18 5.02
C LYS A 169 10.50 -8.76 3.62
N ASN A 170 10.37 -7.91 2.60
CA ASN A 170 10.57 -8.20 1.19
C ASN A 170 11.75 -7.37 0.63
N ASP A 171 12.78 -7.18 1.44
CA ASP A 171 13.99 -6.43 1.06
C ASP A 171 14.93 -7.29 0.19
N GLY A 172 15.91 -6.62 -0.43
CA GLY A 172 16.88 -7.21 -1.33
C GLY A 172 16.72 -6.66 -2.75
N LEU A 173 17.76 -6.76 -3.58
CA LEU A 173 17.60 -6.65 -5.02
C LEU A 173 16.80 -7.87 -5.49
N HIS A 174 15.76 -7.66 -6.30
CA HIS A 174 14.98 -8.77 -6.86
C HIS A 174 15.56 -9.29 -8.19
N GLY A 175 16.87 -9.05 -8.40
CA GLY A 175 17.75 -9.66 -9.41
C GLY A 175 17.84 -11.20 -9.35
N PRO A 176 18.41 -11.87 -10.37
CA PRO A 176 18.12 -13.27 -10.69
C PRO A 176 18.44 -14.18 -9.51
N ARG A 177 17.55 -15.15 -9.27
CA ARG A 177 18.00 -16.38 -8.62
C ARG A 177 18.56 -17.23 -9.74
N THR A 178 19.87 -17.25 -9.91
CA THR A 178 20.51 -18.44 -10.48
C THR A 178 20.21 -19.55 -9.47
N ARG A 179 19.31 -20.47 -9.81
CA ARG A 179 19.42 -21.81 -9.25
C ARG A 179 20.44 -22.48 -10.17
N CYS A 180 21.63 -22.72 -9.64
CA CYS A 180 22.47 -23.77 -10.19
C CYS A 180 21.78 -25.11 -9.92
#